data_AF-A0ABD4TJY3-F1
#
_entry.id   AF-A0ABD4TJY3-F1
#
_cell.length_a   1.000
_cell.length_b   1.000
_cell.length_c   1.000
_cell.angle_alpha   90.00
_cell.angle_beta   90.00
_cell.angle_gamma   90.00
#
_symmetry.space_group_name_H-M   'P 1'
#
loop_
_entity.id
_entity.type
_entity.pdbx_description
1 polymer ?
#
loop_
_entity_poly.entity_id
_entity_poly.type
_entity_poly.pdbx_seq_one_letter_code
_entity_poly.pdbx_strand_id
1 'polypeptide(L)'
;MQAREWIRFAGGGEFSFYPLIRKIDILSSNSYLIGSEDDLILIDPGAIPGQADTILSVISDLPGSRQLTSILLTHTHMDHCHSLVSHPVLSSFADLAYSHVSGFEALKTEDYGVTQAKILGKRLSPTLIGNPLFTGNQEAGRYGLFEETIPCSGNLEITAYHTPGHSPESICYRIGTSLFIGDTLFAGSPGIAGIIGYSRNDLLHSLNGLKQMIAGENITVCYSGHGNPIPAVDAIRSIDLVSKQVEELNGIETQTPERMKETALFAEDLMAEIDETLTIISGRITFVSHMLEELEEGDSAGKISSVIDSAAVDDLLARYNSFAEEYRRGAHQHILLALNAANIAGKLERLIDRGGLGAVIEPWLLDHLDELINDYMTLFRGFRPIATLKDCNTTEICRTVSDSLDPRSTDQVLETISMEDFTAALALRMGRVRVVNEDSIIVCAGAEPIAAIMDPVRFERAAHTLITRCAAYGADKMALMISKTDEETVTITISTGEEIFEDGQMRYLRRAFALSGGTVRRIDDGITVAYPAGRTII
;
A
#
# COMPACT_ATOMS: atom_id res chain seq x y z
N MET A 1 4.43 24.20 -8.02
CA MET A 1 5.56 24.91 -7.39
C MET A 1 4.98 26.11 -6.67
N GLN A 2 4.89 26.07 -5.35
CA GLN A 2 4.57 27.27 -4.56
C GLN A 2 5.78 28.21 -4.56
N ALA A 3 5.51 29.52 -4.43
CA ALA A 3 6.51 30.58 -4.49
C ALA A 3 7.53 30.43 -3.34
N ARG A 4 8.81 30.52 -3.70
CA ARG A 4 9.97 30.58 -2.78
C ARG A 4 10.05 31.98 -2.16
N GLU A 5 9.07 32.32 -1.35
CA GLU A 5 8.90 33.66 -0.78
C GLU A 5 8.57 33.58 0.71
N TRP A 6 8.95 34.64 1.44
CA TRP A 6 8.59 34.79 2.85
C TRP A 6 7.12 35.17 3.00
N ILE A 7 6.39 34.38 3.79
CA ILE A 7 4.97 34.54 4.04
C ILE A 7 4.80 35.08 5.46
N ARG A 8 4.06 36.19 5.61
CA ARG A 8 3.72 36.71 6.94
C ARG A 8 2.61 35.89 7.58
N PHE A 9 2.73 35.67 8.88
CA PHE A 9 1.65 35.01 9.64
C PHE A 9 0.41 35.91 9.73
N ALA A 10 -0.77 35.33 9.55
CA ALA A 10 -2.02 36.04 9.77
C ALA A 10 -2.15 36.38 11.27
N GLY A 11 -2.06 37.66 11.62
CA GLY A 11 -2.12 38.11 13.03
C GLY A 11 -0.85 37.84 13.84
N GLY A 12 0.24 37.37 13.22
CA GLY A 12 1.52 37.07 13.90
C GLY A 12 2.50 38.25 13.92
N GLY A 13 2.02 39.49 13.99
CA GLY A 13 2.89 40.67 14.10
C GLY A 13 3.99 40.74 13.02
N GLU A 14 5.25 40.74 13.46
CA GLU A 14 6.44 40.86 12.59
C GLU A 14 6.95 39.51 12.05
N PHE A 15 6.37 38.39 12.49
CA PHE A 15 6.86 37.06 12.11
C PHE A 15 6.52 36.73 10.65
N SER A 16 7.47 36.06 10.02
CA SER A 16 7.29 35.47 8.70
C SER A 16 7.91 34.09 8.64
N PHE A 17 7.49 33.28 7.70
CA PHE A 17 8.10 31.98 7.47
C PHE A 17 8.29 31.72 5.99
N TYR A 18 9.28 30.89 5.69
CA TYR A 18 9.65 30.47 4.36
C TYR A 18 9.42 28.95 4.27
N PRO A 19 8.38 28.49 3.56
CA PRO A 19 8.09 27.07 3.42
C PRO A 19 8.93 26.45 2.30
N LEU A 20 9.59 25.34 2.61
CA LEU A 20 10.18 24.44 1.62
C LEU A 20 9.24 23.25 1.44
N ILE A 21 8.21 23.44 0.62
CA ILE A 21 7.24 22.38 0.31
C ILE A 21 7.82 21.44 -0.75
N ARG A 22 7.85 20.15 -0.41
CA ARG A 22 8.29 19.07 -1.29
C ARG A 22 7.11 18.39 -1.98
N LYS A 23 7.42 17.68 -3.05
CA LYS A 23 6.53 16.63 -3.54
C LYS A 23 6.45 15.56 -2.45
N ILE A 24 5.25 15.11 -2.14
CA ILE A 24 5.03 14.03 -1.16
C ILE A 24 5.87 12.81 -1.57
N ASP A 25 6.80 12.44 -0.72
CA ASP A 25 7.64 11.25 -0.82
C ASP A 25 7.97 10.77 0.61
N ILE A 26 8.37 9.49 0.76
CA ILE A 26 8.72 8.93 2.08
C ILE A 26 10.21 9.11 2.42
N LEU A 27 10.94 9.87 1.62
CA LEU A 27 12.38 10.00 1.74
C LEU A 27 12.78 11.31 2.40
N SER A 28 11.95 12.35 2.36
CA SER A 28 12.21 13.63 3.00
C SER A 28 10.93 14.44 3.19
N SER A 29 10.84 15.14 4.32
CA SER A 29 9.70 16.00 4.66
C SER A 29 9.86 17.45 4.17
N ASN A 30 8.77 18.20 4.28
CA ASN A 30 8.73 19.65 4.20
C ASN A 30 9.57 20.27 5.34
N SER A 31 10.19 21.41 5.05
CA SER A 31 10.88 22.21 6.08
C SER A 31 10.29 23.59 6.18
N TYR A 32 10.28 24.18 7.36
CA TYR A 32 9.77 25.53 7.59
C TYR A 32 10.81 26.37 8.31
N LEU A 33 11.26 27.45 7.67
CA LEU A 33 12.13 28.43 8.30
C LEU A 33 11.28 29.60 8.79
N ILE A 34 11.27 29.86 10.09
CA ILE A 34 10.49 30.92 10.72
C ILE A 34 11.45 31.98 11.20
N GLY A 35 11.16 33.24 10.88
CA GLY A 35 12.02 34.38 11.18
C GLY A 35 11.29 35.46 11.94
N SER A 36 11.95 35.97 12.98
CA SER A 36 11.68 37.26 13.60
C SER A 36 12.72 38.30 13.14
N GLU A 37 12.82 39.45 13.80
CA GLU A 37 13.91 40.39 13.54
C GLU A 37 15.30 39.78 13.83
N ASP A 38 15.41 39.02 14.94
CA ASP A 38 16.68 38.54 15.48
C ASP A 38 16.87 37.01 15.37
N ASP A 39 15.78 36.24 15.41
CA ASP A 39 15.82 34.77 15.51
C ASP A 39 15.39 34.07 14.22
N LEU A 40 16.02 32.93 13.96
CA LEU A 40 15.58 31.95 12.96
C LEU A 40 15.33 30.60 13.63
N ILE A 41 14.19 30.01 13.33
CA ILE A 41 13.77 28.69 13.79
C ILE A 41 13.56 27.81 12.58
N LEU A 42 14.13 26.61 12.59
CA LEU A 42 13.94 25.62 11.55
C LEU A 42 13.07 24.48 12.08
N ILE A 43 11.91 24.23 11.48
CA ILE A 43 11.10 23.04 11.75
C ILE A 43 11.43 21.99 10.71
N ASP A 44 11.84 20.80 11.16
CA ASP A 44 12.21 19.62 10.39
C ASP A 44 13.18 19.89 9.22
N PRO A 45 14.50 19.63 9.38
CA PRO A 45 15.49 19.89 8.33
C PRO A 45 15.42 18.96 7.12
N GLY A 46 14.55 17.94 7.15
CA GLY A 46 14.42 16.95 6.10
C GLY A 46 15.54 15.89 6.16
N ALA A 47 15.75 15.21 5.04
CA ALA A 47 16.72 14.12 4.92
C ALA A 47 17.58 14.16 3.66
N ILE A 48 17.28 15.06 2.72
CA ILE A 48 17.98 15.12 1.44
C ILE A 48 19.01 16.27 1.45
N PRO A 49 20.29 16.00 1.10
CA PRO A 49 21.35 17.02 1.11
C PRO A 49 20.99 18.30 0.34
N GLY A 50 20.42 18.19 -0.86
CA GLY A 50 20.04 19.37 -1.64
C GLY A 50 18.97 20.25 -1.00
N GLN A 51 18.12 19.69 -0.12
CA GLN A 51 17.18 20.49 0.67
C GLN A 51 17.90 21.22 1.80
N ALA A 52 18.80 20.53 2.52
CA ALA A 52 19.65 21.13 3.55
C ALA A 52 20.49 22.29 2.98
N ASP A 53 21.11 22.10 1.81
CA ASP A 53 21.87 23.14 1.12
C ASP A 53 20.99 24.35 0.77
N THR A 54 19.76 24.10 0.32
CA THR A 54 18.79 25.17 0.03
C THR A 54 18.42 25.94 1.29
N ILE A 55 18.16 25.26 2.41
CA ILE A 55 17.86 25.89 3.71
C ILE A 55 19.03 26.79 4.13
N LEU A 56 20.26 26.27 4.09
CA LEU A 56 21.45 27.01 4.48
C LEU A 56 21.73 28.22 3.57
N SER A 57 21.47 28.09 2.26
CA SER A 57 21.53 29.22 1.33
C SER A 57 20.51 30.30 1.71
N VAL A 58 19.26 29.92 1.97
CA VAL A 58 18.20 30.87 2.38
C VAL A 58 18.58 31.57 3.67
N ILE A 59 19.14 30.84 4.66
CA ILE A 59 19.62 31.44 5.92
C ILE A 59 20.76 32.44 5.64
N SER A 60 21.71 32.09 4.77
CA SER A 60 22.87 32.93 4.45
C SER A 60 22.52 34.19 3.67
N ASP A 61 21.47 34.15 2.86
CA ASP A 61 21.02 35.27 2.02
C ASP A 61 20.16 36.30 2.79
N LEU A 62 19.79 36.02 4.04
CA LEU A 62 18.98 36.93 4.83
C LEU A 62 19.77 38.19 5.26
N PRO A 63 19.20 39.39 5.08
CA PRO A 63 19.83 40.62 5.55
C PRO A 63 19.80 40.68 7.09
N GLY A 64 20.93 41.03 7.69
CA GLY A 64 21.06 41.28 9.13
C GLY A 64 21.92 40.25 9.87
N SER A 65 21.83 40.25 11.20
CA SER A 65 22.54 39.33 12.10
C SER A 65 21.69 38.15 12.56
N ARG A 66 20.63 37.81 11.81
CA ARG A 66 19.70 36.72 12.17
C ARG A 66 20.47 35.41 12.29
N GLN A 67 20.34 34.74 13.42
CA GLN A 67 20.99 33.45 13.66
C GLN A 67 19.96 32.37 13.80
N LEU A 68 20.30 31.17 13.34
CA LEU A 68 19.54 29.97 13.69
C LEU A 68 19.66 29.78 15.20
N THR A 69 18.55 29.91 15.92
CA THR A 69 18.50 29.82 17.38
C THR A 69 17.86 28.52 17.85
N SER A 70 17.02 27.90 17.02
CA SER A 70 16.35 26.64 17.37
C SER A 70 16.07 25.79 16.14
N ILE A 71 16.16 24.48 16.31
CA ILE A 71 15.68 23.48 15.35
C ILE A 71 14.60 22.67 16.04
N LEU A 72 13.37 22.66 15.53
CA LEU A 72 12.26 21.93 16.14
C LEU A 72 11.99 20.67 15.32
N LEU A 73 12.15 19.50 15.93
CA LEU A 73 11.81 18.23 15.31
C LEU A 73 10.39 17.85 15.70
N THR A 74 9.48 17.76 14.73
CA THR A 74 8.13 17.25 15.00
C THR A 74 8.18 15.82 15.49
N HIS A 75 9.13 15.02 14.99
CA HIS A 75 9.46 13.69 15.44
C HIS A 75 10.80 13.25 14.83
N THR A 76 11.28 12.04 15.11
CA THR A 76 12.65 11.62 14.75
C THR A 76 12.72 10.55 13.65
N HIS A 77 11.67 10.42 12.84
CA HIS A 77 11.76 9.65 11.59
C HIS A 77 12.81 10.24 10.65
N MET A 78 13.48 9.37 9.89
CA MET A 78 14.61 9.75 9.05
C MET A 78 14.30 10.91 8.12
N ASP A 79 13.14 10.91 7.48
CA ASP A 79 12.71 11.90 6.51
C ASP A 79 12.59 13.31 7.11
N HIS A 80 12.47 13.44 8.43
CA HIS A 80 12.40 14.71 9.16
C HIS A 80 13.74 15.15 9.75
N CYS A 81 14.54 14.22 10.30
CA CYS A 81 15.72 14.59 11.10
C CYS A 81 17.06 14.22 10.47
N HIS A 82 17.11 13.44 9.39
CA HIS A 82 18.38 12.88 8.90
C HIS A 82 19.36 13.96 8.44
N SER A 83 18.90 15.07 7.88
CA SER A 83 19.78 16.19 7.51
C SER A 83 20.38 16.89 8.72
N LEU A 84 19.71 16.91 9.88
CA LEU A 84 20.34 17.39 11.12
C LEU A 84 21.52 16.52 11.50
N VAL A 85 21.38 15.20 11.36
CA VAL A 85 22.39 14.24 11.81
C VAL A 85 23.57 14.10 10.84
N SER A 86 23.29 14.07 9.54
CA SER A 86 24.26 13.66 8.53
C SER A 86 24.87 14.81 7.72
N HIS A 87 24.24 15.98 7.70
CA HIS A 87 24.70 17.09 6.88
C HIS A 87 25.92 17.77 7.51
N PRO A 88 27.02 18.04 6.76
CA PRO A 88 28.26 18.58 7.32
C PRO A 88 28.12 19.92 8.06
N VAL A 89 27.12 20.73 7.69
CA VAL A 89 26.87 22.04 8.29
C VAL A 89 25.68 22.03 9.25
N LEU A 90 24.61 21.27 8.99
CA LEU A 90 23.45 21.30 9.90
C LEU A 90 23.74 20.56 11.22
N SER A 91 24.59 19.54 11.18
CA SER A 91 25.01 18.79 12.36
C SER A 91 25.74 19.63 13.41
N SER A 92 26.38 20.75 13.02
CA SER A 92 26.95 21.69 14.00
C SER A 92 25.90 22.47 14.79
N PHE A 93 24.62 22.40 14.43
CA PHE A 93 23.51 23.03 15.12
C PHE A 93 22.66 22.03 15.93
N ALA A 94 23.12 20.79 16.11
CA ALA A 94 22.40 19.77 16.88
C ALA A 94 22.09 20.19 18.34
N ASP A 95 22.98 20.98 18.96
CA ASP A 95 22.76 21.54 20.31
C ASP A 95 21.60 22.54 20.38
N LEU A 96 21.13 23.06 19.24
CA LEU A 96 19.95 23.94 19.15
C LEU A 96 18.65 23.16 18.93
N ALA A 97 18.74 21.84 18.76
CA ALA A 97 17.58 21.04 18.41
C ALA A 97 16.72 20.67 19.62
N TYR A 98 15.41 20.77 19.42
CA TYR A 98 14.35 20.37 20.32
C TYR A 98 13.65 19.15 19.75
N SER A 99 13.37 18.16 20.60
CA SER A 99 12.51 17.03 20.28
C SER A 99 11.84 16.53 21.55
N HIS A 100 10.85 15.67 21.43
CA HIS A 100 10.37 14.91 22.59
C HIS A 100 11.49 14.07 23.20
N VAL A 101 11.50 13.87 24.52
CA VAL A 101 12.55 13.14 25.26
C VAL A 101 12.78 11.71 24.74
N SER A 102 11.73 11.01 24.29
CA SER A 102 11.91 9.68 23.69
C SER A 102 12.61 9.74 22.34
N GLY A 103 12.34 10.77 21.52
CA GLY A 103 13.05 11.01 20.26
C GLY A 103 14.52 11.38 20.48
N PHE A 104 14.79 12.18 21.53
CA PHE A 104 16.14 12.51 21.98
C PHE A 104 16.93 11.24 22.32
N GLU A 105 16.36 10.35 23.14
CA GLU A 105 17.02 9.10 23.51
C GLU A 105 17.17 8.16 22.30
N ALA A 106 16.20 8.14 21.38
CA ALA A 106 16.29 7.36 20.14
C ALA A 106 17.47 7.79 19.26
N LEU A 107 17.67 9.10 19.05
CA LEU A 107 18.81 9.63 18.28
C LEU A 107 20.16 9.39 18.98
N LYS A 108 20.19 9.45 20.30
CA LYS A 108 21.38 9.22 21.11
C LYS A 108 21.79 7.74 21.19
N THR A 109 20.82 6.83 21.19
CA THR A 109 21.05 5.38 21.39
C THR A 109 20.97 4.55 20.11
N GLU A 110 20.81 5.20 18.95
CA GLU A 110 20.63 4.53 17.65
C GLU A 110 19.39 3.63 17.60
N ASP A 111 18.25 4.09 18.16
CA ASP A 111 17.00 3.35 18.00
C ASP A 111 16.51 3.45 16.55
N TYR A 112 16.91 2.47 15.74
CA TYR A 112 16.55 2.36 14.34
C TYR A 112 15.08 2.02 14.11
N GLY A 113 14.35 1.59 15.15
CA GLY A 113 12.91 1.39 15.10
C GLY A 113 12.20 2.73 15.10
N VAL A 114 12.42 3.51 16.15
CA VAL A 114 11.81 4.85 16.32
C VAL A 114 12.25 5.80 15.22
N THR A 115 13.51 5.76 14.78
CA THR A 115 13.98 6.65 13.69
C THR A 115 13.58 6.18 12.29
N GLN A 116 12.92 5.03 12.15
CA GLN A 116 12.66 4.30 10.90
C GLN A 116 13.89 3.86 10.10
N ALA A 117 15.11 4.07 10.61
CA ALA A 117 16.33 3.65 9.91
C ALA A 117 16.34 2.16 9.54
N LYS A 118 15.75 1.32 10.41
CA LYS A 118 15.65 -0.14 10.20
C LYS A 118 14.78 -0.49 8.99
N ILE A 119 13.65 0.19 8.82
CA ILE A 119 12.71 -0.05 7.72
C ILE A 119 13.28 0.46 6.39
N LEU A 120 14.02 1.56 6.43
CA LEU A 120 14.67 2.15 5.26
C LEU A 120 15.99 1.47 4.87
N GLY A 121 16.43 0.46 5.63
CA GLY A 121 17.71 -0.23 5.41
C GLY A 121 18.93 0.68 5.60
N LYS A 122 18.77 1.77 6.36
CA LYS A 122 19.79 2.80 6.60
C LYS A 122 20.34 2.71 8.01
N ARG A 123 21.45 3.41 8.24
CA ARG A 123 22.00 3.67 9.58
C ARG A 123 22.04 5.16 9.83
N LEU A 124 21.82 5.53 11.08
CA LEU A 124 22.01 6.88 11.60
C LEU A 124 23.11 6.84 12.64
N SER A 125 24.06 7.77 12.55
CA SER A 125 25.08 7.92 13.59
C SER A 125 24.43 8.49 14.87
N PRO A 126 24.89 8.07 16.06
CA PRO A 126 24.43 8.66 17.32
C PRO A 126 24.61 10.17 17.27
N THR A 127 23.56 10.89 17.61
CA THR A 127 23.61 12.35 17.68
C THR A 127 23.02 12.79 19.00
N LEU A 128 23.84 13.51 19.77
CA LEU A 128 23.34 14.23 20.94
C LEU A 128 22.74 15.55 20.44
N ILE A 129 21.44 15.70 20.60
CA ILE A 129 20.76 16.98 20.41
C ILE A 129 20.67 17.70 21.75
N GLY A 130 20.38 19.01 21.75
CA GLY A 130 20.50 19.82 22.96
C GLY A 130 19.31 19.76 23.93
N ASN A 131 18.08 19.87 23.42
CA ASN A 131 16.95 20.34 24.22
C ASN A 131 15.77 19.35 24.24
N PRO A 132 15.82 18.29 25.07
CA PRO A 132 14.69 17.36 25.20
C PRO A 132 13.50 18.05 25.88
N LEU A 133 12.34 17.98 25.22
CA LEU A 133 11.04 18.39 25.74
C LEU A 133 10.37 17.22 26.46
N PHE A 134 9.39 17.50 27.32
CA PHE A 134 8.58 16.50 28.00
C PHE A 134 9.37 15.60 28.97
N THR A 135 10.39 16.16 29.64
CA THR A 135 11.29 15.41 30.55
C THR A 135 10.73 15.18 31.96
N GLY A 136 9.69 15.89 32.36
CA GLY A 136 9.08 15.82 33.70
C GLY A 136 7.71 15.14 33.73
N ASN A 137 7.15 14.99 34.93
CA ASN A 137 5.74 14.60 35.09
C ASN A 137 4.86 15.74 34.56
N GLN A 138 4.26 15.54 33.41
CA GLN A 138 3.33 16.50 32.84
C GLN A 138 1.89 16.12 33.18
N GLU A 139 1.04 17.12 33.36
CA GLU A 139 -0.41 16.96 33.40
C GLU A 139 -0.97 17.36 32.03
N ALA A 140 -2.00 16.66 31.57
CA ALA A 140 -2.62 16.99 30.30
C ALA A 140 -3.21 18.39 30.36
N GLY A 141 -2.90 19.21 29.35
CA GLY A 141 -3.39 20.57 29.22
C GLY A 141 -4.87 20.64 28.83
N ARG A 142 -5.31 21.85 28.45
CA ARG A 142 -6.73 22.19 28.19
C ARG A 142 -7.44 21.25 27.21
N TYR A 143 -6.73 20.75 26.20
CA TYR A 143 -7.28 19.91 25.13
C TYR A 143 -7.00 18.41 25.32
N GLY A 144 -6.56 18.02 26.53
CA GLY A 144 -6.14 16.64 26.81
C GLY A 144 -4.76 16.29 26.20
N LEU A 145 -4.04 17.29 25.69
CA LEU A 145 -2.68 17.17 25.17
C LEU A 145 -1.70 17.77 26.17
N PHE A 146 -0.55 17.14 26.38
CA PHE A 146 0.54 17.73 27.14
C PHE A 146 1.14 18.92 26.36
N GLU A 147 1.45 20.01 27.06
CA GLU A 147 1.99 21.22 26.44
C GLU A 147 3.24 21.73 27.15
N GLU A 148 4.21 22.23 26.39
CA GLU A 148 5.45 22.82 26.90
C GLU A 148 5.84 24.04 26.06
N THR A 149 6.12 25.16 26.72
CA THR A 149 6.54 26.40 26.03
C THR A 149 8.04 26.36 25.75
N ILE A 150 8.42 26.60 24.50
CA ILE A 150 9.81 26.70 24.07
C ILE A 150 10.27 28.16 24.17
N PRO A 151 11.38 28.45 24.88
CA PRO A 151 11.95 29.79 24.92
C PRO A 151 12.37 30.27 23.53
N CYS A 152 11.99 31.49 23.18
CA CYS A 152 12.43 32.18 21.96
C CYS A 152 12.73 33.65 22.30
N SER A 153 13.65 34.29 21.58
CA SER A 153 13.88 35.73 21.72
C SER A 153 12.72 36.52 21.09
N GLY A 154 12.47 37.72 21.60
CA GLY A 154 11.36 38.56 21.17
C GLY A 154 10.01 38.14 21.77
N ASN A 155 8.90 38.62 21.19
CA ASN A 155 7.53 38.31 21.63
C ASN A 155 6.97 37.05 20.93
N LEU A 156 7.83 36.14 20.46
CA LEU A 156 7.40 34.91 19.78
C LEU A 156 7.13 33.83 20.83
N GLU A 157 5.87 33.41 20.94
CA GLU A 157 5.50 32.26 21.76
C GLU A 157 5.44 31.01 20.89
N ILE A 158 6.22 30.00 21.27
CA ILE A 158 6.23 28.67 20.65
C ILE A 158 5.72 27.68 21.70
N THR A 159 4.63 27.00 21.39
CA THR A 159 4.07 25.97 22.26
C THR A 159 4.18 24.61 21.57
N ALA A 160 4.84 23.66 22.21
CA ALA A 160 4.87 22.26 21.80
C ALA A 160 3.67 21.53 22.41
N TYR A 161 2.99 20.71 21.61
CA TYR A 161 1.92 19.81 22.04
C TYR A 161 2.34 18.37 21.75
N HIS A 162 2.38 17.52 22.76
CA HIS A 162 2.66 16.09 22.56
C HIS A 162 1.45 15.43 21.91
N THR A 163 1.66 14.84 20.73
CA THR A 163 0.62 14.24 19.89
C THR A 163 1.04 12.84 19.44
N PRO A 164 1.21 11.88 20.38
CA PRO A 164 1.65 10.53 20.06
C PRO A 164 0.62 9.82 19.16
N GLY A 165 1.09 8.83 18.40
CA GLY A 165 0.24 7.95 17.62
C GLY A 165 0.79 7.63 16.25
N HIS A 166 1.26 8.64 15.52
CA HIS A 166 2.12 8.42 14.34
C HIS A 166 3.44 7.77 14.76
N SER A 167 4.07 8.40 15.75
CA SER A 167 5.17 7.86 16.53
C SER A 167 5.01 8.26 18.01
N PRO A 168 5.68 7.60 18.96
CA PRO A 168 5.55 7.93 20.39
C PRO A 168 6.07 9.34 20.73
N GLU A 169 7.01 9.85 19.93
CA GLU A 169 7.72 11.12 20.12
C GLU A 169 7.12 12.28 19.30
N SER A 170 6.00 12.05 18.61
CA SER A 170 5.33 13.05 17.76
C SER A 170 4.87 14.29 18.54
N ILE A 171 5.21 15.48 18.01
CA ILE A 171 4.88 16.80 18.55
C ILE A 171 4.27 17.68 17.45
N CYS A 172 3.24 18.44 17.81
CA CYS A 172 2.77 19.60 17.04
C CYS A 172 3.29 20.90 17.65
N TYR A 173 3.69 21.87 16.83
CA TYR A 173 4.14 23.19 17.30
C TYR A 173 3.15 24.29 16.91
N ARG A 174 2.67 25.06 17.88
CA ARG A 174 1.88 26.27 17.63
C ARG A 174 2.79 27.49 17.69
N ILE A 175 2.68 28.33 16.65
CA ILE A 175 3.41 29.59 16.54
C ILE A 175 2.42 30.64 16.01
N GLY A 176 2.01 31.56 16.88
CA GLY A 176 0.93 32.50 16.61
C GLY A 176 -0.39 31.79 16.25
N THR A 177 -0.90 32.04 15.05
CA THR A 177 -2.13 31.45 14.50
C THR A 177 -1.89 30.25 13.59
N SER A 178 -0.64 29.76 13.54
CA SER A 178 -0.24 28.62 12.72
C SER A 178 0.08 27.42 13.57
N LEU A 179 -0.25 26.24 13.05
CA LEU A 179 0.01 24.97 13.70
C LEU A 179 0.82 24.06 12.78
N PHE A 180 2.01 23.68 13.19
CA PHE A 180 2.84 22.70 12.49
C PHE A 180 2.52 21.33 13.06
N ILE A 181 1.94 20.46 12.23
CA ILE A 181 1.31 19.21 12.67
C ILE A 181 2.11 17.93 12.33
N GLY A 182 3.32 18.09 11.78
CA GLY A 182 4.14 16.96 11.32
C GLY A 182 3.32 15.98 10.48
N ASP A 183 3.41 14.71 10.83
CA ASP A 183 2.81 13.60 10.07
C ASP A 183 1.49 13.07 10.68
N THR A 184 0.92 13.79 11.65
CA THR A 184 -0.28 13.33 12.37
C THR A 184 -1.46 13.00 11.45
N LEU A 185 -1.67 13.75 10.37
CA LEU A 185 -2.76 13.48 9.40
C LEU A 185 -2.44 12.38 8.39
N PHE A 186 -1.17 11.96 8.28
CA PHE A 186 -0.76 10.86 7.40
C PHE A 186 -0.73 9.52 8.11
N ALA A 187 -0.80 9.52 9.44
CA ALA A 187 -0.61 8.34 10.28
C ALA A 187 -1.59 7.18 10.02
N GLY A 188 -2.81 7.47 9.52
CA GLY A 188 -3.79 6.46 9.13
C GLY A 188 -3.56 5.85 7.73
N SER A 189 -2.56 6.33 6.97
CA SER A 189 -2.35 5.92 5.59
C SER A 189 -1.81 4.49 5.49
N PRO A 190 -2.23 3.72 4.47
CA PRO A 190 -1.61 2.42 4.17
C PRO A 190 -0.10 2.54 3.98
N GLY A 191 0.67 1.62 4.54
CA GLY A 191 2.14 1.67 4.55
C GLY A 191 2.76 2.58 5.62
N ILE A 192 1.98 3.46 6.26
CA ILE A 192 2.41 4.27 7.42
C ILE A 192 1.84 3.69 8.72
N ALA A 193 0.55 3.35 8.73
CA ALA A 193 -0.07 2.70 9.86
C ALA A 193 0.61 1.37 10.20
N GLY A 194 0.86 1.16 11.48
CA GLY A 194 1.54 -0.05 11.97
C GLY A 194 3.06 -0.02 11.88
N ILE A 195 3.70 1.06 11.39
CA ILE A 195 5.15 1.26 11.55
C ILE A 195 5.53 1.16 13.04
N ILE A 196 6.77 0.74 13.33
CA ILE A 196 7.28 0.62 14.70
C ILE A 196 7.09 1.96 15.43
N GLY A 197 6.38 1.93 16.56
CA GLY A 197 6.03 3.12 17.34
C GLY A 197 4.62 3.67 17.08
N TYR A 198 3.93 3.20 16.04
CA TYR A 198 2.54 3.56 15.77
C TYR A 198 1.61 3.09 16.90
N SER A 199 0.67 3.94 17.30
CA SER A 199 -0.37 3.64 18.27
C SER A 199 -1.71 4.20 17.82
N ARG A 200 -2.64 3.30 17.50
CA ARG A 200 -4.02 3.65 17.09
C ARG A 200 -4.75 4.45 18.18
N ASN A 201 -4.65 4.02 19.44
CA ASN A 201 -5.37 4.66 20.54
C ASN A 201 -4.82 6.06 20.83
N ASP A 202 -3.50 6.20 20.85
CA ASP A 202 -2.86 7.50 21.06
C ASP A 202 -3.15 8.44 19.90
N LEU A 203 -3.15 7.93 18.66
CA LEU A 203 -3.49 8.73 17.48
C LEU A 203 -4.92 9.28 17.56
N LEU A 204 -5.91 8.45 17.91
CA LEU A 204 -7.30 8.91 18.07
C LEU A 204 -7.43 9.96 19.19
N HIS A 205 -6.71 9.79 20.30
CA HIS A 205 -6.67 10.77 21.39
C HIS A 205 -6.05 12.10 20.93
N SER A 206 -4.90 12.04 20.26
CA SER A 206 -4.19 13.18 19.69
C SER A 206 -5.03 13.93 18.66
N LEU A 207 -5.68 13.21 17.74
CA LEU A 207 -6.57 13.78 16.72
C LEU A 207 -7.76 14.51 17.36
N ASN A 208 -8.38 13.91 18.38
CA ASN A 208 -9.47 14.56 19.11
C ASN A 208 -9.00 15.84 19.83
N GLY A 209 -7.85 15.80 20.50
CA GLY A 209 -7.26 16.98 21.15
C GLY A 209 -6.93 18.09 20.16
N LEU A 210 -6.30 17.75 19.03
CA LEU A 210 -5.99 18.70 17.95
C LEU A 210 -7.25 19.32 17.35
N LYS A 211 -8.29 18.53 17.11
CA LYS A 211 -9.58 19.06 16.61
C LYS A 211 -10.17 20.10 17.55
N GLN A 212 -10.16 19.82 18.86
CA GLN A 212 -10.66 20.75 19.86
C GLN A 212 -9.80 22.01 19.94
N MET A 213 -8.48 21.87 19.85
CA MET A 213 -7.54 22.99 19.83
C MET A 213 -7.74 23.88 18.60
N ILE A 214 -7.82 23.31 17.40
CA ILE A 214 -8.01 24.06 16.16
C ILE A 214 -9.36 24.82 16.18
N ALA A 215 -10.40 24.22 16.78
CA ALA A 215 -11.72 24.86 16.90
C ALA A 215 -11.80 25.90 18.03
N GLY A 216 -11.05 25.72 19.13
CA GLY A 216 -11.10 26.55 20.33
C GLY A 216 -10.10 27.70 20.34
N GLU A 217 -9.05 27.62 19.52
CA GLU A 217 -8.01 28.63 19.38
C GLU A 217 -8.11 29.36 18.04
N ASN A 218 -7.38 30.47 17.90
CA ASN A 218 -7.38 31.28 16.69
C ASN A 218 -6.45 30.72 15.59
N ILE A 219 -6.50 29.39 15.35
CA ILE A 219 -5.68 28.72 14.33
C ILE A 219 -6.28 28.96 12.95
N THR A 220 -5.45 29.42 12.00
CA THR A 220 -5.88 29.73 10.64
C THR A 220 -5.43 28.70 9.62
N VAL A 221 -4.22 28.15 9.80
CA VAL A 221 -3.59 27.21 8.86
C VAL A 221 -2.79 26.17 9.63
N CYS A 222 -2.85 24.92 9.17
CA CYS A 222 -2.02 23.83 9.60
C CYS A 222 -0.96 23.50 8.54
N TYR A 223 0.29 23.32 8.96
CA TYR A 223 1.44 23.01 8.12
C TYR A 223 1.90 21.59 8.43
N SER A 224 1.80 20.71 7.45
CA SER A 224 2.14 19.28 7.60
C SER A 224 3.60 18.99 7.22
N GLY A 225 4.09 17.84 7.68
CA GLY A 225 5.37 17.28 7.26
C GLY A 225 5.40 16.97 5.77
N HIS A 226 4.26 16.65 5.17
CA HIS A 226 4.18 16.35 3.74
C HIS A 226 2.99 17.06 3.08
N GLY A 227 3.15 17.49 1.83
CA GLY A 227 2.08 18.12 1.05
C GLY A 227 1.91 19.61 1.32
N ASN A 228 0.78 20.17 0.85
CA ASN A 228 0.51 21.61 0.93
C ASN A 228 -0.08 22.01 2.29
N PRO A 229 0.07 23.29 2.70
CA PRO A 229 -0.62 23.83 3.87
C PRO A 229 -2.15 23.64 3.80
N ILE A 230 -2.77 23.41 4.96
CA ILE A 230 -4.18 23.05 5.09
C ILE A 230 -4.91 24.13 5.89
N PRO A 231 -5.93 24.82 5.33
CA PRO A 231 -6.75 25.74 6.10
C PRO A 231 -7.36 25.06 7.33
N ALA A 232 -7.50 25.77 8.46
CA ALA A 232 -7.99 25.18 9.72
C ALA A 232 -9.33 24.43 9.58
N VAL A 233 -10.25 24.96 8.78
CA VAL A 233 -11.55 24.32 8.49
C VAL A 233 -11.38 22.97 7.79
N ASP A 234 -10.46 22.90 6.82
CA ASP A 234 -10.17 21.66 6.11
C ASP A 234 -9.32 20.71 6.95
N ALA A 235 -8.48 21.22 7.86
CA ALA A 235 -7.75 20.41 8.82
C ALA A 235 -8.71 19.67 9.76
N ILE A 236 -9.76 20.33 10.27
CA ILE A 236 -10.81 19.68 11.07
C ILE A 236 -11.51 18.56 10.28
N ARG A 237 -11.85 18.81 9.01
CA ARG A 237 -12.46 17.78 8.14
C ARG A 237 -11.52 16.62 7.91
N SER A 238 -10.24 16.89 7.67
CA SER A 238 -9.21 15.86 7.51
C SER A 238 -9.04 15.04 8.78
N ILE A 239 -9.07 15.67 9.95
CA ILE A 239 -9.04 14.95 11.24
C ILE A 239 -10.23 13.99 11.34
N ASP A 240 -11.44 14.41 10.97
CA ASP A 240 -12.62 13.53 11.01
C ASP A 240 -12.49 12.34 10.06
N LEU A 241 -11.99 12.57 8.84
CA LEU A 241 -11.76 11.52 7.85
C LEU A 241 -10.68 10.53 8.33
N VAL A 242 -9.55 11.03 8.81
CA VAL A 242 -8.45 10.20 9.33
C VAL A 242 -8.89 9.44 10.57
N SER A 243 -9.66 10.06 11.47
CA SER A 243 -10.16 9.37 12.68
C SER A 243 -11.02 8.17 12.31
N LYS A 244 -11.94 8.34 11.35
CA LYS A 244 -12.76 7.23 10.83
C LYS A 244 -11.90 6.13 10.20
N GLN A 245 -10.89 6.49 9.40
CA GLN A 245 -9.97 5.51 8.81
C GLN A 245 -9.22 4.73 9.91
N VAL A 246 -8.72 5.43 10.93
CA VAL A 246 -7.95 4.85 12.04
C VAL A 246 -8.82 3.93 12.92
N GLU A 247 -10.11 4.21 13.04
CA GLU A 247 -11.06 3.31 13.71
C GLU A 247 -11.15 1.94 13.03
N GLU A 248 -11.06 1.89 11.69
CA GLU A 248 -11.10 0.68 10.88
C GLU A 248 -9.79 -0.14 10.95
N LEU A 249 -8.69 0.45 11.45
CA LEU A 249 -7.37 -0.19 11.54
C LEU A 249 -7.20 -1.11 12.77
N ASN A 250 -8.28 -1.70 13.27
CA ASN A 250 -8.21 -2.63 14.39
C ASN A 250 -7.63 -3.99 13.95
N GLY A 251 -6.55 -4.44 14.59
CA GLY A 251 -5.93 -5.73 14.29
C GLY A 251 -4.90 -5.70 13.16
N ILE A 252 -4.45 -4.52 12.72
CA ILE A 252 -3.27 -4.43 11.85
C ILE A 252 -2.02 -4.96 12.58
N GLU A 253 -1.16 -5.63 11.84
CA GLU A 253 0.13 -6.12 12.33
C GLU A 253 1.20 -5.05 12.19
N THR A 254 2.22 -5.09 13.07
CA THR A 254 3.38 -4.20 12.98
C THR A 254 4.15 -4.41 11.68
N GLN A 255 4.51 -3.32 11.03
CA GLN A 255 5.32 -3.29 9.81
C GLN A 255 6.80 -3.44 10.17
N THR A 256 7.23 -4.69 10.38
CA THR A 256 8.65 -5.01 10.57
C THR A 256 9.40 -5.02 9.23
N PRO A 257 10.75 -4.90 9.23
CA PRO A 257 11.54 -5.06 8.01
C PRO A 257 11.28 -6.39 7.29
N GLU A 258 11.08 -7.48 8.04
CA GLU A 258 10.77 -8.80 7.51
C GLU A 258 9.40 -8.79 6.81
N ARG A 259 8.37 -8.24 7.45
CA ARG A 259 7.03 -8.09 6.86
C ARG A 259 7.04 -7.21 5.61
N MET A 260 7.82 -6.12 5.65
CA MET A 260 7.95 -5.22 4.49
C MET A 260 8.61 -5.93 3.32
N LYS A 261 9.63 -6.75 3.59
CA LYS A 261 10.25 -7.62 2.58
C LYS A 261 9.25 -8.64 2.03
N GLU A 262 8.48 -9.30 2.88
CA GLU A 262 7.44 -10.24 2.44
C GLU A 262 6.37 -9.57 1.57
N THR A 263 5.95 -8.36 1.95
CA THR A 263 4.98 -7.53 1.22
C THR A 263 5.54 -7.10 -0.14
N ALA A 264 6.81 -6.70 -0.20
CA ALA A 264 7.48 -6.34 -1.45
C ALA A 264 7.62 -7.54 -2.39
N LEU A 265 8.01 -8.71 -1.88
CA LEU A 265 8.07 -9.95 -2.67
C LEU A 265 6.68 -10.37 -3.15
N PHE A 266 5.66 -10.20 -2.32
CA PHE A 266 4.28 -10.47 -2.72
C PHE A 266 3.80 -9.50 -3.80
N ALA A 267 4.19 -8.23 -3.71
CA ALA A 267 3.91 -7.23 -4.74
C ALA A 267 4.45 -7.67 -6.11
N GLU A 268 5.69 -8.17 -6.16
CA GLU A 268 6.29 -8.66 -7.40
C GLU A 268 5.52 -9.87 -7.95
N ASP A 269 5.24 -10.87 -7.11
CA ASP A 269 4.53 -12.08 -7.51
C ASP A 269 3.11 -11.73 -8.03
N LEU A 270 2.39 -10.81 -7.38
CA LEU A 270 1.05 -10.40 -7.77
C LEU A 270 1.04 -9.48 -9.00
N MET A 271 2.00 -8.56 -9.14
CA MET A 271 2.04 -7.69 -10.31
C MET A 271 2.34 -8.48 -11.59
N ALA A 272 3.19 -9.50 -11.51
CA ALA A 272 3.41 -10.43 -12.62
C ALA A 272 2.11 -11.17 -12.99
N GLU A 273 1.36 -11.65 -12.01
CA GLU A 273 0.08 -12.34 -12.25
C GLU A 273 -1.00 -11.39 -12.82
N ILE A 274 -1.04 -10.14 -12.34
CA ILE A 274 -1.93 -9.10 -12.87
C ILE A 274 -1.59 -8.79 -14.34
N ASP A 275 -0.30 -8.68 -14.66
CA ASP A 275 0.18 -8.44 -16.04
C ASP A 275 -0.25 -9.56 -16.99
N GLU A 276 -0.01 -10.83 -16.60
CA GLU A 276 -0.47 -11.99 -17.37
C GLU A 276 -2.00 -12.01 -17.54
N THR A 277 -2.75 -11.75 -16.47
CA THR A 277 -4.21 -11.73 -16.48
C THR A 277 -4.75 -10.63 -17.40
N LEU A 278 -4.22 -9.42 -17.30
CA LEU A 278 -4.63 -8.27 -18.13
C LEU A 278 -4.23 -8.44 -19.59
N THR A 279 -3.13 -9.14 -19.87
CA THR A 279 -2.73 -9.53 -21.23
C THR A 279 -3.77 -10.45 -21.85
N ILE A 280 -4.23 -11.47 -21.11
CA ILE A 280 -5.28 -12.39 -21.57
C ILE A 280 -6.58 -11.62 -21.84
N ILE A 281 -7.00 -10.74 -20.91
CA ILE A 281 -8.21 -9.92 -21.05
C ILE A 281 -8.12 -9.01 -22.29
N SER A 282 -7.01 -8.29 -22.45
CA SER A 282 -6.81 -7.36 -23.57
C SER A 282 -6.79 -8.07 -24.92
N GLY A 283 -6.15 -9.25 -25.00
CA GLY A 283 -6.16 -10.07 -26.21
C GLY A 283 -7.56 -10.52 -26.61
N ARG A 284 -8.38 -10.93 -25.63
CA ARG A 284 -9.78 -11.33 -25.87
C ARG A 284 -10.65 -10.16 -26.30
N ILE A 285 -10.54 -9.00 -25.67
CA ILE A 285 -11.27 -7.79 -26.07
C ILE A 285 -10.92 -7.39 -27.50
N THR A 286 -9.62 -7.40 -27.83
CA THR A 286 -9.15 -7.07 -29.18
C THR A 286 -9.71 -8.06 -30.22
N PHE A 287 -9.68 -9.36 -29.91
CA PHE A 287 -10.25 -10.39 -30.77
C PHE A 287 -11.76 -10.20 -30.98
N VAL A 288 -12.53 -10.04 -29.91
CA VAL A 288 -13.99 -9.86 -30.00
C VAL A 288 -14.34 -8.58 -30.75
N SER A 289 -13.67 -7.48 -30.45
CA SER A 289 -13.87 -6.20 -31.15
C SER A 289 -13.61 -6.35 -32.64
N HIS A 290 -12.48 -6.95 -33.03
CA HIS A 290 -12.14 -7.18 -34.43
C HIS A 290 -13.19 -8.02 -35.15
N MET A 291 -13.63 -9.12 -34.52
CA MET A 291 -14.62 -9.98 -35.13
C MET A 291 -16.01 -9.32 -35.26
N LEU A 292 -16.39 -8.46 -34.31
CA LEU A 292 -17.63 -7.69 -34.42
C LEU A 292 -17.55 -6.64 -35.55
N GLU A 293 -16.39 -6.03 -35.78
CA GLU A 293 -16.17 -5.18 -36.94
C GLU A 293 -16.33 -5.96 -38.26
N GLU A 294 -15.80 -7.18 -38.33
CA GLU A 294 -15.96 -8.06 -39.50
C GLU A 294 -17.44 -8.45 -39.75
N LEU A 295 -18.25 -8.48 -38.69
CA LEU A 295 -19.69 -8.75 -38.75
C LEU A 295 -20.55 -7.49 -38.97
N GLU A 296 -19.93 -6.36 -39.29
CA GLU A 296 -20.59 -5.05 -39.50
C GLU A 296 -21.28 -4.48 -38.24
N GLU A 297 -20.91 -4.96 -37.04
CA GLU A 297 -21.41 -4.53 -35.73
C GLU A 297 -20.49 -3.46 -35.09
N GLY A 298 -20.18 -2.40 -35.84
CA GLY A 298 -19.15 -1.41 -35.48
C GLY A 298 -19.40 -0.64 -34.16
N ASP A 299 -20.66 -0.33 -33.84
CA ASP A 299 -21.00 0.34 -32.58
C ASP A 299 -20.71 -0.56 -31.36
N SER A 300 -20.96 -1.87 -31.49
CA SER A 300 -20.71 -2.87 -30.46
C SER A 300 -19.22 -3.13 -30.30
N ALA A 301 -18.48 -3.20 -31.41
CA ALA A 301 -17.02 -3.28 -31.40
C ALA A 301 -16.39 -2.10 -30.66
N GLY A 302 -16.79 -0.86 -30.99
CA GLY A 302 -16.30 0.34 -30.32
C GLY A 302 -16.59 0.39 -28.82
N LYS A 303 -17.78 -0.08 -28.41
CA LYS A 303 -18.10 -0.24 -26.97
C LYS A 303 -17.14 -1.21 -26.30
N ILE A 304 -16.92 -2.40 -26.88
CA ILE A 304 -16.06 -3.45 -26.31
C ILE A 304 -14.60 -3.01 -26.25
N SER A 305 -14.06 -2.37 -27.30
CA SER A 305 -12.70 -1.86 -27.30
C SER A 305 -12.45 -0.77 -26.24
N SER A 306 -13.49 -0.07 -25.80
CA SER A 306 -13.39 1.02 -24.82
C SER A 306 -13.46 0.58 -23.35
N VAL A 307 -13.77 -0.71 -23.10
CA VAL A 307 -13.93 -1.28 -21.75
C VAL A 307 -12.62 -1.28 -20.95
N ILE A 308 -11.48 -1.33 -21.65
CA ILE A 308 -10.15 -1.23 -21.04
C ILE A 308 -9.30 -0.26 -21.85
N ASP A 309 -8.60 0.64 -21.17
CA ASP A 309 -7.55 1.44 -21.80
C ASP A 309 -6.25 0.63 -21.80
N SER A 310 -6.11 -0.29 -22.77
CA SER A 310 -4.94 -1.19 -22.85
C SER A 310 -3.62 -0.42 -22.92
N ALA A 311 -3.58 0.73 -23.62
CA ALA A 311 -2.36 1.54 -23.70
C ALA A 311 -1.97 2.14 -22.35
N ALA A 312 -2.94 2.63 -21.56
CA ALA A 312 -2.67 3.13 -20.21
C ALA A 312 -2.30 2.01 -19.23
N VAL A 313 -2.87 0.82 -19.38
CA VAL A 313 -2.51 -0.38 -18.60
C VAL A 313 -1.07 -0.80 -18.89
N ASP A 314 -0.70 -0.94 -20.16
CA ASP A 314 0.65 -1.32 -20.58
C ASP A 314 1.70 -0.31 -20.08
N ASP A 315 1.42 1.00 -20.17
CA ASP A 315 2.31 2.04 -19.64
C ASP A 315 2.47 1.95 -18.11
N LEU A 316 1.42 1.62 -17.37
CA LEU A 316 1.49 1.45 -15.92
C LEU A 316 2.35 0.25 -15.54
N LEU A 317 2.13 -0.90 -16.18
CA LEU A 317 2.86 -2.14 -15.92
C LEU A 317 4.32 -2.02 -16.35
N ALA A 318 4.60 -1.40 -17.50
CA ALA A 318 5.97 -1.13 -17.95
C ALA A 318 6.73 -0.22 -16.96
N ARG A 319 6.09 0.82 -16.42
CA ARG A 319 6.68 1.66 -15.38
C ARG A 319 6.97 0.91 -14.09
N TYR A 320 6.06 0.03 -13.67
CA TYR A 320 6.29 -0.84 -12.52
C TYR A 320 7.50 -1.76 -12.75
N ASN A 321 7.54 -2.45 -13.89
CA ASN A 321 8.61 -3.39 -14.23
C ASN A 321 9.98 -2.71 -14.29
N SER A 322 10.06 -1.52 -14.90
CA SER A 322 11.30 -0.71 -14.89
C SER A 322 11.73 -0.35 -13.47
N PHE A 323 10.80 0.08 -12.63
CA PHE A 323 11.08 0.41 -11.23
C PHE A 323 11.55 -0.80 -10.42
N ALA A 324 10.89 -1.95 -10.58
CA ALA A 324 11.25 -3.21 -9.93
C ALA A 324 12.63 -3.71 -10.38
N GLU A 325 12.98 -3.55 -11.66
CA GLU A 325 14.30 -3.95 -12.15
C GLU A 325 15.43 -3.06 -11.61
N GLU A 326 15.24 -1.74 -11.58
CA GLU A 326 16.17 -0.81 -10.92
C GLU A 326 16.33 -1.16 -9.43
N TYR A 327 15.22 -1.49 -8.76
CA TYR A 327 15.22 -1.91 -7.37
C TYR A 327 16.05 -3.17 -7.13
N ARG A 328 15.92 -4.19 -8.00
CA ARG A 328 16.74 -5.42 -7.95
C ARG A 328 18.24 -5.14 -8.06
N ARG A 329 18.63 -4.11 -8.82
CA ARG A 329 20.03 -3.72 -9.02
C ARG A 329 20.59 -2.84 -7.89
N GLY A 330 19.73 -2.14 -7.15
CA GLY A 330 20.11 -0.95 -6.35
C GLY A 330 20.07 -1.05 -4.82
N ALA A 331 19.67 -2.19 -4.24
CA ALA A 331 19.63 -2.45 -2.78
C ALA A 331 18.57 -1.69 -1.92
N HIS A 332 17.69 -2.51 -1.28
CA HIS A 332 17.17 -2.43 0.10
C HIS A 332 16.19 -1.33 0.57
N GLN A 333 15.21 -0.91 -0.24
CA GLN A 333 14.06 -0.15 0.25
C GLN A 333 12.73 -0.83 -0.07
N HIS A 334 12.45 -1.96 0.61
CA HIS A 334 11.28 -2.81 0.34
C HIS A 334 9.96 -2.02 0.38
N ILE A 335 9.90 -1.02 1.27
CA ILE A 335 8.76 -0.11 1.39
C ILE A 335 8.48 0.69 0.11
N LEU A 336 9.51 1.10 -0.65
CA LEU A 336 9.32 1.83 -1.90
C LEU A 336 8.71 0.94 -2.99
N LEU A 337 9.15 -0.33 -3.07
CA LEU A 337 8.57 -1.28 -4.02
C LEU A 337 7.11 -1.58 -3.67
N ALA A 338 6.81 -1.78 -2.38
CA ALA A 338 5.44 -1.99 -1.91
C ALA A 338 4.54 -0.76 -2.18
N LEU A 339 5.04 0.45 -1.89
CA LEU A 339 4.31 1.70 -2.17
C LEU A 339 4.06 1.89 -3.67
N ASN A 340 5.07 1.59 -4.51
CA ASN A 340 4.94 1.69 -5.95
C ASN A 340 3.86 0.72 -6.46
N ALA A 341 3.89 -0.53 -6.02
CA ALA A 341 2.87 -1.51 -6.37
C ALA A 341 1.46 -1.09 -5.91
N ALA A 342 1.30 -0.55 -4.70
CA ALA A 342 0.00 -0.08 -4.22
C ALA A 342 -0.57 1.06 -5.07
N ASN A 343 0.30 1.96 -5.52
CA ASN A 343 -0.06 3.05 -6.42
C ASN A 343 -0.50 2.53 -7.79
N ILE A 344 0.21 1.54 -8.34
CA ILE A 344 -0.13 0.91 -9.62
C ILE A 344 -1.45 0.14 -9.50
N ALA A 345 -1.63 -0.70 -8.47
CA ALA A 345 -2.86 -1.45 -8.24
C ALA A 345 -4.09 -0.52 -8.17
N GLY A 346 -4.02 0.56 -7.39
CA GLY A 346 -5.12 1.54 -7.30
C GLY A 346 -5.34 2.39 -8.56
N LYS A 347 -4.38 2.43 -9.50
CA LYS A 347 -4.60 3.02 -10.84
C LYS A 347 -5.23 2.03 -11.79
N LEU A 348 -4.80 0.77 -11.78
CA LEU A 348 -5.38 -0.30 -12.59
C LEU A 348 -6.87 -0.45 -12.28
N GLU A 349 -7.26 -0.42 -10.99
CA GLU A 349 -8.67 -0.50 -10.57
C GLU A 349 -9.56 0.58 -11.22
N ARG A 350 -9.01 1.75 -11.56
CA ARG A 350 -9.74 2.85 -12.21
C ARG A 350 -9.80 2.77 -13.73
N LEU A 351 -8.95 1.98 -14.36
CA LEU A 351 -8.84 1.84 -15.82
C LEU A 351 -9.66 0.69 -16.38
N ILE A 352 -10.34 -0.05 -15.51
CA ILE A 352 -11.02 -1.31 -15.83
C ILE A 352 -12.52 -1.11 -15.62
N ASP A 353 -13.29 -1.08 -16.71
CA ASP A 353 -14.76 -1.09 -16.62
C ASP A 353 -15.26 -2.52 -16.37
N ARG A 354 -15.52 -2.82 -15.10
CA ARG A 354 -15.99 -4.12 -14.64
C ARG A 354 -17.33 -4.53 -15.29
N GLY A 355 -18.23 -3.57 -15.45
CA GLY A 355 -19.57 -3.83 -16.03
C GLY A 355 -19.45 -4.21 -17.49
N GLY A 356 -18.60 -3.48 -18.23
CA GLY A 356 -18.28 -3.80 -19.62
C GLY A 356 -17.55 -5.13 -19.79
N LEU A 357 -16.57 -5.43 -18.93
CA LEU A 357 -15.80 -6.67 -19.01
C LEU A 357 -16.65 -7.92 -18.77
N GLY A 358 -17.59 -7.88 -17.82
CA GLY A 358 -18.46 -9.01 -17.52
C GLY A 358 -19.34 -9.46 -18.69
N ALA A 359 -19.54 -8.58 -19.69
CA ALA A 359 -20.27 -8.92 -20.91
C ALA A 359 -19.42 -9.68 -21.96
N VAL A 360 -18.09 -9.73 -21.79
CA VAL A 360 -17.16 -10.28 -22.79
C VAL A 360 -16.29 -11.39 -22.21
N ILE A 361 -15.97 -11.32 -20.91
CA ILE A 361 -15.02 -12.19 -20.22
C ILE A 361 -15.75 -13.08 -19.20
N GLU A 362 -15.20 -14.26 -18.93
CA GLU A 362 -15.65 -15.20 -17.90
C GLU A 362 -15.59 -14.54 -16.52
N PRO A 363 -16.61 -14.76 -15.66
CA PRO A 363 -16.65 -14.19 -14.31
C PRO A 363 -15.39 -14.50 -13.48
N TRP A 364 -14.85 -15.72 -13.59
CA TRP A 364 -13.71 -16.15 -12.78
C TRP A 364 -12.43 -15.32 -13.04
N LEU A 365 -12.23 -14.81 -14.26
CA LEU A 365 -11.02 -14.04 -14.60
C LEU A 365 -11.08 -12.62 -14.03
N LEU A 366 -12.27 -12.03 -13.95
CA LEU A 366 -12.50 -10.73 -13.31
C LEU A 366 -12.39 -10.85 -11.78
N ASP A 367 -13.02 -11.88 -11.25
CA ASP A 367 -12.93 -12.29 -9.85
C ASP A 367 -11.50 -12.53 -9.38
N HIS A 368 -10.65 -13.11 -10.26
CA HIS A 368 -9.23 -13.33 -10.02
C HIS A 368 -8.49 -12.01 -9.90
N LEU A 369 -8.65 -11.11 -10.89
CA LEU A 369 -8.02 -9.81 -10.89
C LEU A 369 -8.36 -8.99 -9.63
N ASP A 370 -9.62 -9.07 -9.20
CA ASP A 370 -10.09 -8.42 -7.98
C ASP A 370 -9.45 -8.98 -6.73
N GLU A 371 -9.29 -10.29 -6.65
CA GLU A 371 -8.63 -10.94 -5.53
C GLU A 371 -7.16 -10.54 -5.46
N LEU A 372 -6.44 -10.51 -6.58
CA LEU A 372 -5.03 -10.10 -6.62
C LEU A 372 -4.87 -8.67 -6.08
N ILE A 373 -5.69 -7.73 -6.56
CA ILE A 373 -5.64 -6.33 -6.10
C ILE A 373 -6.03 -6.24 -4.62
N ASN A 374 -7.12 -6.89 -4.21
CA ASN A 374 -7.63 -6.81 -2.84
C ASN A 374 -6.69 -7.47 -1.83
N ASP A 375 -6.14 -8.63 -2.13
CA ASP A 375 -5.20 -9.33 -1.25
C ASP A 375 -3.92 -8.51 -1.08
N TYR A 376 -3.42 -7.90 -2.16
CA TYR A 376 -2.30 -6.99 -2.08
C TYR A 376 -2.59 -5.80 -1.17
N MET A 377 -3.71 -5.11 -1.42
CA MET A 377 -4.10 -3.92 -0.67
C MET A 377 -4.37 -4.25 0.80
N THR A 378 -4.92 -5.42 1.09
CA THR A 378 -5.14 -5.92 2.46
C THR A 378 -3.81 -6.11 3.18
N LEU A 379 -2.83 -6.76 2.54
CA LEU A 379 -1.50 -6.96 3.13
C LEU A 379 -0.77 -5.62 3.34
N PHE A 380 -0.80 -4.74 2.34
CA PHE A 380 -0.16 -3.43 2.37
C PHE A 380 -0.73 -2.52 3.46
N ARG A 381 -2.04 -2.64 3.75
CA ARG A 381 -2.70 -1.95 4.88
C ARG A 381 -2.33 -2.50 6.26
N GLY A 382 -1.57 -3.60 6.32
CA GLY A 382 -1.14 -4.23 7.57
C GLY A 382 -2.02 -5.39 8.04
N PHE A 383 -3.05 -5.78 7.28
CA PHE A 383 -3.87 -6.94 7.59
C PHE A 383 -3.29 -8.22 6.97
N ARG A 384 -3.87 -9.38 7.32
CA ARG A 384 -3.66 -10.62 6.56
C ARG A 384 -4.92 -10.93 5.76
N PRO A 385 -4.79 -11.35 4.49
CA PRO A 385 -5.91 -11.94 3.77
C PRO A 385 -6.49 -13.11 4.58
N ILE A 386 -7.82 -13.16 4.68
CA ILE A 386 -8.53 -14.18 5.45
C ILE A 386 -9.00 -15.27 4.50
N ALA A 387 -8.74 -16.53 4.88
CA ALA A 387 -9.30 -17.71 4.24
C ALA A 387 -10.57 -18.16 4.98
N THR A 388 -11.63 -18.51 4.24
CA THR A 388 -12.86 -19.05 4.80
C THR A 388 -12.81 -20.58 4.78
N LEU A 389 -12.02 -21.15 5.69
CA LEU A 389 -11.81 -22.60 5.78
C LEU A 389 -13.09 -23.33 6.24
N LYS A 390 -13.50 -24.35 5.49
CA LYS A 390 -14.62 -25.22 5.84
C LYS A 390 -14.36 -26.66 5.38
N ASP A 391 -15.09 -27.60 5.97
CA ASP A 391 -15.13 -28.98 5.48
C ASP A 391 -15.71 -29.01 4.05
N CYS A 392 -14.96 -29.60 3.14
CA CYS A 392 -15.23 -29.55 1.71
C CYS A 392 -15.12 -30.94 1.08
N ASN A 393 -16.07 -31.30 0.21
CA ASN A 393 -15.96 -32.49 -0.64
C ASN A 393 -14.97 -32.23 -1.77
N THR A 394 -13.76 -32.79 -1.67
CA THR A 394 -12.69 -32.52 -2.64
C THR A 394 -13.01 -32.99 -4.06
N THR A 395 -13.76 -34.08 -4.19
CA THR A 395 -14.20 -34.60 -5.49
C THR A 395 -15.16 -33.65 -6.17
N GLU A 396 -16.10 -33.07 -5.41
CA GLU A 396 -17.04 -32.07 -5.93
C GLU A 396 -16.31 -30.82 -6.37
N ILE A 397 -15.38 -30.29 -5.56
CA ILE A 397 -14.60 -29.10 -5.91
C ILE A 397 -13.75 -29.32 -7.15
N CYS A 398 -13.04 -30.45 -7.27
CA CYS A 398 -12.23 -30.74 -8.45
C CYS A 398 -13.09 -30.89 -9.72
N ARG A 399 -14.33 -31.38 -9.58
CA ARG A 399 -15.29 -31.40 -10.70
C ARG A 399 -15.77 -29.99 -11.05
N THR A 400 -16.08 -29.15 -10.07
CA THR A 400 -16.42 -27.74 -10.31
C THR A 400 -15.32 -27.03 -11.09
N VAL A 401 -14.05 -27.21 -10.71
CA VAL A 401 -12.87 -26.68 -11.44
C VAL A 401 -12.81 -27.19 -12.89
N SER A 402 -13.12 -28.47 -13.10
CA SER A 402 -13.13 -29.04 -14.46
C SER A 402 -14.29 -28.50 -15.30
N ASP A 403 -15.48 -28.35 -14.71
CA ASP A 403 -16.71 -27.95 -15.38
C ASP A 403 -16.73 -26.45 -15.71
N SER A 404 -16.15 -25.61 -14.84
CA SER A 404 -16.06 -24.15 -15.02
C SER A 404 -15.13 -23.75 -16.19
N LEU A 405 -14.13 -24.57 -16.48
CA LEU A 405 -13.19 -24.38 -17.59
C LEU A 405 -13.74 -24.93 -18.92
N ASP A 406 -14.88 -25.63 -18.89
CA ASP A 406 -15.58 -26.11 -20.08
C ASP A 406 -16.64 -25.09 -20.57
N PRO A 407 -16.45 -24.49 -21.76
CA PRO A 407 -17.32 -23.45 -22.29
C PRO A 407 -18.74 -23.92 -22.71
N ARG A 408 -19.03 -25.24 -22.68
CA ARG A 408 -20.37 -25.79 -23.01
C ARG A 408 -21.49 -25.31 -22.10
N SER A 409 -21.19 -24.79 -20.90
CA SER A 409 -22.20 -24.24 -19.98
C SER A 409 -23.00 -23.04 -20.55
N THR A 410 -22.60 -22.51 -21.71
CA THR A 410 -23.19 -21.31 -22.33
C THR A 410 -24.09 -21.60 -23.55
N ASP A 411 -24.37 -22.87 -23.90
CA ASP A 411 -25.29 -23.21 -25.01
C ASP A 411 -26.74 -22.72 -24.80
N GLN A 412 -27.08 -22.20 -23.60
CA GLN A 412 -28.37 -21.55 -23.29
C GLN A 412 -28.56 -20.16 -23.94
N VAL A 413 -27.54 -19.60 -24.59
CA VAL A 413 -27.55 -18.20 -25.07
C VAL A 413 -28.41 -17.97 -26.34
N LEU A 414 -28.91 -19.03 -26.98
CA LEU A 414 -29.68 -18.94 -28.22
C LEU A 414 -31.20 -18.66 -28.06
N GLU A 415 -31.68 -18.35 -26.85
CA GLU A 415 -33.09 -17.98 -26.60
C GLU A 415 -33.30 -16.45 -26.48
N THR A 416 -32.60 -15.64 -27.25
CA THR A 416 -32.68 -14.17 -27.20
C THR A 416 -33.70 -13.59 -28.20
N ILE A 417 -34.48 -12.59 -27.74
CA ILE A 417 -35.66 -12.06 -28.46
C ILE A 417 -35.34 -10.72 -29.16
N SER A 418 -34.22 -10.05 -28.85
CA SER A 418 -33.81 -8.76 -29.43
C SER A 418 -32.40 -8.79 -30.04
N MET A 419 -32.12 -7.87 -30.99
CA MET A 419 -30.83 -7.79 -31.68
C MET A 419 -29.68 -7.35 -30.75
N GLU A 420 -29.94 -6.44 -29.81
CA GLU A 420 -28.93 -5.97 -28.86
C GLU A 420 -28.53 -7.08 -27.87
N ASP A 421 -29.51 -7.90 -27.45
CA ASP A 421 -29.25 -9.09 -26.63
C ASP A 421 -28.48 -10.16 -27.41
N PHE A 422 -28.70 -10.27 -28.72
CA PHE A 422 -27.97 -11.20 -29.59
C PHE A 422 -26.50 -10.80 -29.77
N THR A 423 -26.21 -9.51 -30.01
CA THR A 423 -24.81 -9.06 -30.17
C THR A 423 -24.01 -9.19 -28.88
N ALA A 424 -24.63 -8.92 -27.72
CA ALA A 424 -24.00 -9.15 -26.42
C ALA A 424 -23.74 -10.65 -26.15
N ALA A 425 -24.73 -11.50 -26.46
CA ALA A 425 -24.62 -12.95 -26.44
C ALA A 425 -23.48 -13.48 -27.33
N LEU A 426 -23.35 -12.94 -28.54
CA LEU A 426 -22.31 -13.28 -29.49
C LEU A 426 -20.94 -12.84 -28.99
N ALA A 427 -20.80 -11.60 -28.51
CA ALA A 427 -19.57 -11.08 -27.93
C ALA A 427 -19.08 -11.95 -26.75
N LEU A 428 -19.99 -12.35 -25.86
CA LEU A 428 -19.68 -13.25 -24.75
C LEU A 428 -19.19 -14.62 -25.25
N ARG A 429 -19.84 -15.19 -26.27
CA ARG A 429 -19.43 -16.47 -26.86
C ARG A 429 -18.04 -16.38 -27.51
N MET A 430 -17.72 -15.26 -28.14
CA MET A 430 -16.44 -15.04 -28.81
C MET A 430 -15.30 -14.78 -27.82
N GLY A 431 -15.59 -14.06 -26.72
CA GLY A 431 -14.60 -13.76 -25.69
C GLY A 431 -14.24 -14.97 -24.82
N ARG A 432 -15.17 -15.92 -24.66
CA ARG A 432 -14.96 -17.20 -23.97
C ARG A 432 -14.23 -18.20 -24.86
N VAL A 433 -12.93 -17.98 -25.03
CA VAL A 433 -12.05 -18.91 -25.76
C VAL A 433 -11.90 -20.20 -24.96
N ARG A 434 -12.08 -21.36 -25.61
CA ARG A 434 -11.81 -22.67 -24.99
C ARG A 434 -10.36 -22.70 -24.50
N VAL A 435 -10.16 -22.81 -23.19
CA VAL A 435 -8.83 -22.94 -22.58
C VAL A 435 -8.28 -24.35 -22.76
N VAL A 436 -9.15 -25.36 -22.69
CA VAL A 436 -8.81 -26.78 -22.79
C VAL A 436 -9.73 -27.51 -23.77
N ASN A 437 -9.25 -28.61 -24.36
CA ASN A 437 -10.05 -29.47 -25.23
C ASN A 437 -11.01 -30.35 -24.41
N GLU A 438 -11.97 -30.99 -25.09
CA GLU A 438 -12.87 -31.95 -24.45
C GLU A 438 -12.06 -33.11 -23.83
N ASP A 439 -12.42 -33.48 -22.59
CA ASP A 439 -11.76 -34.51 -21.79
C ASP A 439 -10.26 -34.26 -21.47
N SER A 440 -9.80 -33.01 -21.63
CA SER A 440 -8.42 -32.61 -21.25
C SER A 440 -8.19 -32.62 -19.76
N ILE A 441 -9.22 -32.45 -18.93
CA ILE A 441 -9.10 -32.44 -17.46
C ILE A 441 -9.77 -33.71 -16.92
N ILE A 442 -8.98 -34.54 -16.22
CA ILE A 442 -9.46 -35.80 -15.65
C ILE A 442 -9.44 -35.69 -14.13
N VAL A 443 -10.60 -35.82 -13.49
CA VAL A 443 -10.70 -35.90 -12.03
C VAL A 443 -10.64 -37.35 -11.58
N CYS A 444 -9.52 -37.73 -10.97
CA CYS A 444 -9.25 -39.06 -10.45
C CYS A 444 -9.56 -39.11 -8.94
N ALA A 445 -10.73 -39.64 -8.60
CA ALA A 445 -11.19 -39.79 -7.21
C ALA A 445 -11.47 -41.26 -6.85
N GLY A 446 -11.29 -41.60 -5.57
CA GLY A 446 -11.70 -42.90 -5.02
C GLY A 446 -13.22 -43.07 -4.97
N ALA A 447 -13.67 -44.28 -4.63
CA ALA A 447 -15.11 -44.60 -4.56
C ALA A 447 -15.85 -43.86 -3.42
N GLU A 448 -15.14 -43.52 -2.34
CA GLU A 448 -15.69 -42.78 -1.20
C GLU A 448 -15.31 -41.29 -1.27
N PRO A 449 -16.22 -40.37 -0.92
CA PRO A 449 -15.92 -38.94 -0.87
C PRO A 449 -14.83 -38.65 0.18
N ILE A 450 -13.80 -37.93 -0.23
CA ILE A 450 -12.72 -37.47 0.66
C ILE A 450 -12.97 -36.01 1.01
N ALA A 451 -13.11 -35.72 2.31
CA ALA A 451 -13.29 -34.36 2.79
C ALA A 451 -11.95 -33.73 3.20
N ALA A 452 -11.78 -32.45 2.88
CA ALA A 452 -10.63 -31.65 3.30
C ALA A 452 -11.10 -30.30 3.88
N ILE A 453 -10.34 -29.75 4.81
CA ILE A 453 -10.57 -28.40 5.35
C ILE A 453 -9.85 -27.39 4.45
N MET A 454 -10.61 -26.61 3.70
CA MET A 454 -10.08 -25.63 2.73
C MET A 454 -11.06 -24.48 2.48
N ASP A 455 -10.56 -23.41 1.87
CA ASP A 455 -11.40 -22.41 1.21
C ASP A 455 -11.60 -22.84 -0.26
N PRO A 456 -12.82 -23.27 -0.66
CA PRO A 456 -13.04 -23.82 -1.99
C PRO A 456 -12.95 -22.78 -3.10
N VAL A 457 -13.30 -21.52 -2.82
CA VAL A 457 -13.29 -20.45 -3.83
C VAL A 457 -11.85 -20.09 -4.16
N ARG A 458 -11.00 -19.94 -3.14
CA ARG A 458 -9.57 -19.70 -3.34
C ARG A 458 -8.86 -20.89 -3.97
N PHE A 459 -9.25 -22.12 -3.62
CA PHE A 459 -8.72 -23.31 -4.29
C PHE A 459 -9.08 -23.33 -5.77
N GLU A 460 -10.34 -23.11 -6.10
CA GLU A 460 -10.83 -23.11 -7.48
C GLU A 460 -10.07 -22.09 -8.33
N ARG A 461 -9.86 -20.88 -7.83
CA ARG A 461 -9.09 -19.82 -8.50
C ARG A 461 -7.63 -20.22 -8.71
N ALA A 462 -6.95 -20.69 -7.67
CA ALA A 462 -5.56 -21.15 -7.78
C ALA A 462 -5.41 -22.31 -8.79
N ALA A 463 -6.39 -23.22 -8.83
CA ALA A 463 -6.43 -24.32 -9.78
C ALA A 463 -6.70 -23.82 -11.22
N HIS A 464 -7.61 -22.86 -11.43
CA HIS A 464 -7.86 -22.26 -12.74
C HIS A 464 -6.61 -21.60 -13.32
N THR A 465 -5.90 -20.80 -12.52
CA THR A 465 -4.63 -20.17 -12.95
C THR A 465 -3.62 -21.21 -13.39
N LEU A 466 -3.42 -22.25 -12.57
CA LEU A 466 -2.51 -23.35 -12.87
C LEU A 466 -2.87 -24.05 -14.18
N ILE A 467 -4.12 -24.50 -14.32
CA ILE A 467 -4.60 -25.25 -15.48
C ILE A 467 -4.54 -24.39 -16.75
N THR A 468 -4.98 -23.14 -16.68
CA THR A 468 -4.96 -22.20 -17.82
C THR A 468 -3.54 -21.96 -18.31
N ARG A 469 -2.60 -21.79 -17.37
CA ARG A 469 -1.19 -21.60 -17.69
C ARG A 469 -0.61 -22.86 -18.36
N CYS A 470 -0.86 -24.04 -17.82
CA CYS A 470 -0.39 -25.29 -18.42
C CYS A 470 -0.96 -25.51 -19.83
N ALA A 471 -2.25 -25.21 -20.03
CA ALA A 471 -2.87 -25.26 -21.35
C ALA A 471 -2.19 -24.30 -22.34
N ALA A 472 -1.85 -23.08 -21.91
CA ALA A 472 -1.12 -22.11 -22.74
C ALA A 472 0.28 -22.59 -23.13
N TYR A 473 0.92 -23.42 -22.30
CA TYR A 473 2.19 -24.08 -22.62
C TYR A 473 2.07 -25.36 -23.45
N GLY A 474 0.85 -25.74 -23.85
CA GLY A 474 0.60 -26.90 -24.71
C GLY A 474 0.27 -28.19 -23.97
N ALA A 475 -0.08 -28.14 -22.68
CA ALA A 475 -0.54 -29.31 -21.96
C ALA A 475 -1.91 -29.77 -22.50
N ASP A 476 -1.93 -30.90 -23.21
CA ASP A 476 -3.14 -31.46 -23.81
C ASP A 476 -4.02 -32.23 -22.81
N LYS A 477 -3.40 -32.79 -21.77
CA LYS A 477 -4.07 -33.57 -20.72
C LYS A 477 -3.52 -33.25 -19.34
N MET A 478 -4.44 -33.02 -18.42
CA MET A 478 -4.19 -32.68 -17.03
C MET A 478 -5.03 -33.59 -16.13
N ALA A 479 -4.50 -33.96 -14.98
CA ALA A 479 -5.17 -34.83 -14.02
C ALA A 479 -5.21 -34.20 -12.63
N LEU A 480 -6.41 -34.13 -12.04
CA LEU A 480 -6.62 -33.79 -10.64
C LEU A 480 -6.82 -35.09 -9.87
N MET A 481 -5.76 -35.56 -9.21
CA MET A 481 -5.75 -36.80 -8.44
C MET A 481 -5.97 -36.50 -6.96
N ILE A 482 -7.02 -37.07 -6.39
CA ILE A 482 -7.36 -36.89 -4.98
C ILE A 482 -6.93 -38.15 -4.24
N SER A 483 -6.11 -37.97 -3.22
CA SER A 483 -5.68 -39.09 -2.37
C SER A 483 -5.60 -38.71 -0.90
N LYS A 484 -5.86 -39.68 -0.03
CA LYS A 484 -5.67 -39.55 1.40
C LYS A 484 -4.33 -40.18 1.76
N THR A 485 -3.36 -39.38 2.20
CA THR A 485 -1.99 -39.86 2.49
C THR A 485 -1.88 -40.50 3.86
N ASP A 486 -2.63 -39.98 4.83
CA ASP A 486 -2.75 -40.49 6.20
C ASP A 486 -4.12 -40.09 6.78
N GLU A 487 -4.39 -40.38 8.06
CA GLU A 487 -5.68 -40.04 8.68
C GLU A 487 -5.98 -38.54 8.71
N GLU A 488 -4.95 -37.69 8.68
CA GLU A 488 -5.00 -36.26 8.92
C GLU A 488 -4.82 -35.41 7.66
N THR A 489 -4.42 -36.00 6.53
CA THR A 489 -4.00 -35.26 5.34
C THR A 489 -4.66 -35.78 4.06
N VAL A 490 -5.23 -34.83 3.31
CA VAL A 490 -5.74 -35.04 1.94
C VAL A 490 -4.84 -34.30 0.97
N THR A 491 -4.50 -34.94 -0.12
CA THR A 491 -3.69 -34.36 -1.19
C THR A 491 -4.48 -34.28 -2.48
N ILE A 492 -4.32 -33.15 -3.16
CA ILE A 492 -4.77 -32.95 -4.53
C ILE A 492 -3.52 -32.75 -5.36
N THR A 493 -3.20 -33.75 -6.17
CA THR A 493 -2.12 -33.68 -7.15
C THR A 493 -2.69 -33.18 -8.47
N ILE A 494 -2.11 -32.10 -8.98
CA ILE A 494 -2.46 -31.52 -10.28
C ILE A 494 -1.27 -31.84 -11.19
N SER A 495 -1.41 -32.94 -11.94
CA SER A 495 -0.44 -33.34 -12.97
C SER A 495 -0.81 -32.65 -14.28
N THR A 496 0.22 -32.09 -14.90
CA THR A 496 0.12 -31.23 -16.08
C THR A 496 0.87 -31.78 -17.28
N GLY A 497 1.57 -32.91 -17.10
CA GLY A 497 2.27 -33.63 -18.17
C GLY A 497 3.60 -33.03 -18.62
N GLU A 498 3.97 -31.85 -18.11
CA GLU A 498 5.14 -31.09 -18.54
C GLU A 498 5.85 -30.45 -17.32
N GLU A 499 7.18 -30.30 -17.38
CA GLU A 499 7.96 -29.67 -16.32
C GLU A 499 7.92 -28.15 -16.48
N ILE A 500 6.89 -27.49 -15.97
CA ILE A 500 6.69 -26.08 -16.28
C ILE A 500 6.33 -25.30 -15.04
N PHE A 501 7.29 -24.71 -14.34
CA PHE A 501 7.09 -23.45 -13.63
C PHE A 501 8.44 -22.79 -13.36
N GLU A 502 8.58 -21.52 -13.74
CA GLU A 502 9.66 -20.69 -13.24
C GLU A 502 9.53 -20.48 -11.73
N ASP A 503 10.63 -20.11 -11.06
CA ASP A 503 10.64 -19.90 -9.62
C ASP A 503 9.61 -18.85 -9.15
N GLY A 504 9.36 -17.81 -9.97
CA GLY A 504 8.34 -16.79 -9.69
C GLY A 504 6.92 -17.35 -9.68
N GLN A 505 6.59 -18.13 -10.72
CA GLN A 505 5.29 -18.79 -10.84
C GLN A 505 5.05 -19.77 -9.69
N MET A 506 6.07 -20.53 -9.28
CA MET A 506 5.97 -21.40 -8.10
C MET A 506 5.76 -20.64 -6.80
N ARG A 507 6.36 -19.46 -6.62
CA ARG A 507 6.11 -18.62 -5.45
C ARG A 507 4.67 -18.14 -5.41
N TYR A 508 4.15 -17.66 -6.55
CA TYR A 508 2.75 -17.27 -6.67
C TYR A 508 1.81 -18.44 -6.32
N LEU A 509 1.96 -19.60 -6.96
CA LEU A 509 1.11 -20.77 -6.72
C LEU A 509 1.15 -21.24 -5.26
N ARG A 510 2.35 -21.26 -4.65
CA ARG A 510 2.50 -21.56 -3.20
C ARG A 510 1.67 -20.62 -2.34
N ARG A 511 1.64 -19.32 -2.66
CA ARG A 511 0.84 -18.33 -1.92
C ARG A 511 -0.66 -18.50 -2.17
N ALA A 512 -1.07 -18.65 -3.43
CA ALA A 512 -2.47 -18.81 -3.81
C ALA A 512 -3.11 -20.02 -3.10
N PHE A 513 -2.45 -21.18 -3.15
CA PHE A 513 -2.91 -22.37 -2.43
C PHE A 513 -2.73 -22.27 -0.90
N ALA A 514 -1.76 -21.51 -0.38
CA ALA A 514 -1.68 -21.25 1.05
C ALA A 514 -2.89 -20.45 1.55
N LEU A 515 -3.40 -19.51 0.73
CA LEU A 515 -4.60 -18.75 1.02
C LEU A 515 -5.88 -19.62 0.95
N SER A 516 -5.84 -20.78 0.31
CA SER A 516 -6.92 -21.78 0.41
C SER A 516 -6.77 -22.75 1.58
N GLY A 517 -5.70 -22.65 2.38
CA GLY A 517 -5.38 -23.54 3.50
C GLY A 517 -4.46 -24.71 3.14
N GLY A 518 -3.89 -24.71 1.94
CA GLY A 518 -3.06 -25.79 1.40
C GLY A 518 -1.56 -25.56 1.52
N THR A 519 -0.78 -26.64 1.47
CA THR A 519 0.68 -26.59 1.35
C THR A 519 1.13 -27.22 0.04
N VAL A 520 1.85 -26.46 -0.80
CA VAL A 520 2.27 -26.89 -2.13
C VAL A 520 3.65 -27.53 -2.11
N ARG A 521 3.80 -28.66 -2.82
CA ARG A 521 5.07 -29.27 -3.22
C ARG A 521 5.13 -29.39 -4.74
N ARG A 522 6.28 -29.07 -5.32
CA ARG A 522 6.57 -29.32 -6.74
C ARG A 522 6.82 -30.81 -6.95
N ILE A 523 6.31 -31.35 -8.05
CA ILE A 523 6.62 -32.68 -8.58
C ILE A 523 7.12 -32.52 -10.02
N ASP A 524 7.60 -33.61 -10.63
CA ASP A 524 8.26 -33.57 -11.94
C ASP A 524 7.34 -33.02 -13.06
N ASP A 525 6.04 -33.33 -12.99
CA ASP A 525 5.04 -33.00 -14.01
C ASP A 525 3.90 -32.10 -13.48
N GLY A 526 4.09 -31.38 -12.37
CA GLY A 526 3.05 -30.53 -11.79
C GLY A 526 3.26 -30.19 -10.32
N ILE A 527 2.17 -30.19 -9.54
CA ILE A 527 2.20 -29.91 -8.10
C ILE A 527 1.33 -30.86 -7.29
N THR A 528 1.66 -31.00 -6.01
CA THR A 528 0.80 -31.63 -5.00
C THR A 528 0.46 -30.60 -3.93
N VAL A 529 -0.83 -30.45 -3.64
CA VAL A 529 -1.33 -29.56 -2.60
C VAL A 529 -1.90 -30.39 -1.46
N ALA A 530 -1.35 -30.24 -0.25
CA ALA A 530 -1.78 -30.95 0.94
C ALA A 530 -2.70 -30.08 1.80
N TYR A 531 -3.82 -30.64 2.24
CA TYR A 531 -4.81 -30.02 3.12
C TYR A 531 -5.08 -30.89 4.35
N PRO A 532 -5.47 -30.30 5.49
CA PRO A 532 -5.99 -31.06 6.61
C PRO A 532 -7.24 -31.86 6.20
N ALA A 533 -7.34 -33.10 6.67
CA ALA A 533 -8.51 -33.94 6.45
C ALA A 533 -9.73 -33.35 7.16
N GLY A 534 -10.83 -33.26 6.42
CA GLY A 534 -12.11 -32.78 6.92
C GLY A 534 -13.03 -33.91 7.36
N ARG A 535 -14.16 -33.54 7.93
CA ARG A 535 -15.28 -34.45 8.20
C ARG A 535 -16.07 -34.64 6.91
N THR A 536 -16.36 -35.90 6.57
CA THR A 536 -17.26 -36.20 5.46
C THR A 536 -18.64 -35.60 5.76
N ILE A 537 -19.00 -34.54 5.05
CA ILE A 537 -20.35 -33.98 5.07
C ILE A 537 -21.21 -34.92 4.22
N ILE A 538 -22.14 -35.62 4.86
CA ILE A 538 -23.10 -36.54 4.21
C ILE A 538 -24.30 -35.75 3.71
#